data_AF-A0A9P3CJS8-F1
#
_entry.id   AF-A0A9P3CJS8-F1
#
_cell.length_a   1.000
_cell.length_b   1.000
_cell.length_c   1.000
_cell.angle_alpha   90.00
_cell.angle_beta   90.00
_cell.angle_gamma   90.00
#
_symmetry.space_group_name_H-M   'P 1'
#
loop_
_entity.id
_entity.type
_entity.pdbx_description
1 polymer ?
#
loop_
_entity_poly.entity_id
_entity_poly.type
_entity_poly.pdbx_seq_one_letter_code
_entity_poly.pdbx_strand_id
1 'polypeptide(L)'
;MAPIKSSSRGNILTTSRTRNRKHEHGHVVRKPQQEILLGKAQEQRTVYQLKRYRHRIVELAMEAVKPLSKLSLQKYVGPGKTLFEWMCSLEIQFWFHKHRRQSERRIRRAWAEESGGLPFPQPMPNKALPSTEFMQEGIKLISDIFFFGALQHCSFTWKADLRAREGMLGQAQEPLNYSPNWQNIEIDPKDAHEHDETPDHVTSVIDTLLHECTHAFLSIYSCHNGIEETEAPRRRGKFNRKRHCRRQRIGKSCSDKKCQEQWARVSGPNGHGTAWLSIATHIGQIVQRDIWHRAELKWEYLMRNDFVETGVVIRKKDITKFSWNTRAKVEAFWHRATQVQEKIKAFEWWQKRRLGRREGEGREAREEVYQEFRRRAFEEEKATSVAEMELVIEE
;
A
#
# COMPACT_ATOMS: atom_id res chain seq x y z
N MET A 1 74.85 11.23 -16.22
CA MET A 1 75.83 12.33 -16.13
C MET A 1 75.31 13.50 -16.96
N ALA A 2 75.12 14.67 -16.35
CA ALA A 2 74.77 15.92 -17.04
C ALA A 2 76.01 16.83 -17.14
N PRO A 3 76.06 17.75 -18.12
CA PRO A 3 76.03 19.20 -17.82
C PRO A 3 75.23 20.00 -18.89
N ILE A 4 74.36 20.98 -18.60
CA ILE A 4 74.47 22.37 -18.09
C ILE A 4 75.01 23.44 -19.10
N LYS A 5 74.13 24.44 -19.38
CA LYS A 5 74.29 25.87 -19.82
C LYS A 5 74.59 26.13 -21.33
N SER A 6 74.09 27.17 -22.01
CA SER A 6 73.56 28.51 -21.64
C SER A 6 72.93 29.29 -22.83
N SER A 7 72.07 30.30 -22.52
CA SER A 7 71.93 31.62 -23.22
C SER A 7 71.28 31.63 -24.63
N SER A 8 70.46 32.57 -25.13
CA SER A 8 70.21 34.01 -24.87
C SER A 8 68.93 34.52 -25.58
N ARG A 9 68.19 35.41 -24.89
CA ARG A 9 67.51 36.68 -25.28
C ARG A 9 66.86 36.95 -26.67
N GLY A 10 65.65 37.55 -26.58
CA GLY A 10 65.11 38.68 -27.38
C GLY A 10 64.08 38.29 -28.45
N ASN A 11 62.99 38.99 -28.77
CA ASN A 11 62.35 40.23 -28.29
C ASN A 11 60.91 40.27 -28.85
N ILE A 12 59.96 40.78 -28.04
CA ILE A 12 58.89 41.76 -28.34
C ILE A 12 58.13 41.67 -29.70
N LEU A 13 56.81 41.43 -29.66
CA LEU A 13 55.80 42.38 -30.18
C LEU A 13 54.36 42.03 -29.77
N THR A 14 53.72 43.05 -29.21
CA THR A 14 52.34 43.20 -28.80
C THR A 14 51.37 43.30 -29.98
N THR A 15 50.21 42.65 -29.91
CA THR A 15 48.95 43.22 -30.41
C THR A 15 47.74 42.69 -29.63
N SER A 16 47.02 43.64 -29.09
CA SER A 16 45.72 43.55 -28.41
C SER A 16 44.64 42.91 -29.28
N ARG A 17 43.83 42.00 -28.73
CA ARG A 17 42.49 41.74 -29.25
C ARG A 17 41.47 41.44 -28.14
N THR A 18 40.69 42.49 -27.91
CA THR A 18 39.31 42.61 -27.43
C THR A 18 38.50 41.35 -27.08
N ARG A 19 37.87 41.47 -25.90
CA ARG A 19 36.75 40.72 -25.33
C ARG A 19 35.65 40.38 -26.35
N ASN A 20 35.16 39.14 -26.29
CA ASN A 20 33.75 38.82 -26.50
C ASN A 20 33.38 37.61 -25.61
N ARG A 21 32.97 37.91 -24.36
CA ARG A 21 32.33 36.94 -23.45
C ARG A 21 30.85 36.88 -23.82
N LYS A 22 30.47 35.93 -24.66
CA LYS A 22 29.06 35.48 -24.74
C LYS A 22 28.89 34.40 -23.67
N HIS A 23 28.09 34.73 -22.66
CA HIS A 23 27.52 33.75 -21.74
C HIS A 23 26.48 32.94 -22.50
N GLU A 24 26.85 31.76 -22.98
CA GLU A 24 25.87 30.72 -23.28
C GLU A 24 25.60 29.97 -21.98
N HIS A 25 24.45 30.26 -21.35
CA HIS A 25 23.84 29.36 -20.39
C HIS A 25 23.36 28.12 -21.13
N GLY A 26 24.29 27.20 -21.38
CA GLY A 26 23.97 25.84 -21.77
C GLY A 26 23.29 25.14 -20.60
N HIS A 27 21.97 25.23 -20.53
CA HIS A 27 21.17 24.26 -19.80
C HIS A 27 21.46 22.90 -20.44
N VAL A 28 22.34 22.13 -19.81
CA VAL A 28 22.52 20.71 -20.10
C VAL A 28 21.21 20.04 -19.74
N VAL A 29 20.32 19.90 -20.72
CA VAL A 29 19.16 19.01 -20.66
C VAL A 29 19.76 17.61 -20.48
N ARG A 30 19.86 17.15 -19.23
CA ARG A 30 20.20 15.76 -18.94
C ARG A 30 19.17 14.91 -19.66
N LYS A 31 19.65 14.07 -20.58
CA LYS A 31 18.78 13.22 -21.40
C LYS A 31 17.93 12.34 -20.45
N PRO A 32 16.59 12.34 -20.56
CA PRO A 32 15.68 11.56 -19.70
C PRO A 32 16.04 10.07 -19.60
N GLN A 33 16.71 9.53 -20.63
CA GLN A 33 17.15 8.14 -20.69
C GLN A 33 18.16 7.75 -19.60
N GLN A 34 18.99 8.69 -19.11
CA GLN A 34 20.02 8.38 -18.11
C GLN A 34 19.42 8.25 -16.70
N GLU A 35 18.38 9.02 -16.38
CA GLU A 35 17.63 8.92 -15.13
C GLU A 35 16.77 7.64 -15.08
N ILE A 36 16.18 7.25 -16.22
CA ILE A 36 15.43 5.99 -16.33
C ILE A 36 16.34 4.76 -16.11
N LEU A 37 17.56 4.78 -16.66
CA LEU A 37 18.52 3.67 -16.49
C LEU A 37 19.07 3.58 -15.06
N LEU A 38 19.32 4.73 -14.41
CA LEU A 38 19.69 4.77 -12.99
C LEU A 38 18.55 4.27 -12.10
N GLY A 39 17.30 4.62 -12.41
CA GLY A 39 16.10 4.10 -11.75
C GLY A 39 16.02 2.57 -11.81
N LYS A 40 16.18 1.97 -13.01
CA LYS A 40 16.11 0.51 -13.20
C LYS A 40 17.22 -0.26 -12.49
N ALA A 41 18.45 0.25 -12.48
CA ALA A 41 19.56 -0.38 -11.76
C ALA A 41 19.37 -0.31 -10.24
N GLN A 42 18.81 0.80 -9.74
CA GLN A 42 18.45 0.97 -8.34
C GLN A 42 17.28 0.04 -7.96
N GLU A 43 16.28 -0.11 -8.81
CA GLU A 43 15.14 -1.02 -8.65
C GLU A 43 15.60 -2.48 -8.51
N GLN A 44 16.44 -2.99 -9.42
CA GLN A 44 16.95 -4.37 -9.33
C GLN A 44 17.80 -4.61 -8.07
N ARG A 45 18.61 -3.61 -7.69
CA ARG A 45 19.39 -3.67 -6.44
C ARG A 45 18.48 -3.66 -5.21
N THR A 46 17.41 -2.87 -5.24
CA THR A 46 16.37 -2.82 -4.22
C THR A 46 15.67 -4.17 -4.13
N VAL A 47 15.13 -4.74 -5.22
CA VAL A 47 14.48 -6.07 -5.22
C VAL A 47 15.40 -7.17 -4.69
N TYR A 48 16.69 -7.15 -5.06
CA TYR A 48 17.67 -8.11 -4.53
C TYR A 48 17.94 -7.91 -3.03
N GLN A 49 18.07 -6.67 -2.57
CA GLN A 49 18.21 -6.37 -1.15
C GLN A 49 16.94 -6.70 -0.36
N LEU A 50 15.78 -6.49 -0.97
CA LEU A 50 14.49 -6.86 -0.40
C LEU A 50 14.49 -8.36 -0.13
N LYS A 51 14.70 -9.20 -1.15
CA LYS A 51 14.76 -10.67 -0.98
C LYS A 51 15.76 -11.16 0.09
N ARG A 52 16.79 -10.39 0.41
CA ARG A 52 17.86 -10.75 1.35
C ARG A 52 17.60 -10.35 2.81
N TYR A 53 16.71 -9.40 3.09
CA TYR A 53 16.50 -8.86 4.45
C TYR A 53 15.03 -8.71 4.84
N ARG A 54 14.27 -9.81 4.93
CA ARG A 54 12.81 -9.82 5.23
C ARG A 54 12.33 -8.87 6.35
N HIS A 55 13.09 -8.70 7.44
CA HIS A 55 12.72 -7.73 8.48
C HIS A 55 13.04 -6.26 8.15
N ARG A 56 14.07 -5.99 7.33
CA ARG A 56 14.36 -4.63 6.82
C ARG A 56 13.55 -4.28 5.59
N ILE A 57 12.88 -5.23 4.93
CA ILE A 57 12.08 -4.95 3.73
C ILE A 57 11.02 -3.91 4.02
N VAL A 58 10.26 -4.08 5.10
CA VAL A 58 9.22 -3.12 5.47
C VAL A 58 9.82 -1.73 5.66
N GLU A 59 10.93 -1.63 6.42
CA GLU A 59 11.62 -0.36 6.63
C GLU A 59 12.17 0.22 5.32
N LEU A 60 12.79 -0.59 4.46
CA LEU A 60 13.34 -0.18 3.17
C LEU A 60 12.25 0.22 2.17
N ALA A 61 11.12 -0.49 2.15
CA ALA A 61 9.96 -0.15 1.33
C ALA A 61 9.37 1.17 1.78
N MET A 62 9.23 1.36 3.09
CA MET A 62 8.77 2.62 3.67
C MET A 62 9.76 3.76 3.39
N GLU A 63 11.07 3.53 3.51
CA GLU A 63 12.10 4.50 3.12
C GLU A 63 12.11 4.78 1.61
N ALA A 64 11.78 3.80 0.77
CA ALA A 64 11.77 3.94 -0.68
C ALA A 64 10.51 4.65 -1.19
N VAL A 65 9.39 4.51 -0.49
CA VAL A 65 8.12 5.21 -0.81
C VAL A 65 8.16 6.67 -0.31
N LYS A 66 8.90 6.97 0.75
CA LYS A 66 9.03 8.36 1.27
C LYS A 66 9.44 9.38 0.19
N PRO A 67 10.49 9.16 -0.66
CA PRO A 67 10.79 10.04 -1.77
C PRO A 67 9.67 10.19 -2.78
N LEU A 68 8.85 9.15 -3.02
CA LEU A 68 7.71 9.21 -3.94
C LEU A 68 6.68 10.24 -3.49
N SER A 69 6.47 10.41 -2.17
CA SER A 69 5.56 11.44 -1.64
C SER A 69 6.00 12.88 -1.97
N LYS A 70 7.29 13.08 -2.27
CA LYS A 70 7.88 14.36 -2.67
C LYS A 70 8.00 14.52 -4.18
N LEU A 71 7.96 13.42 -4.93
CA LEU A 71 7.90 13.47 -6.38
C LEU A 71 6.49 13.92 -6.76
N SER A 72 6.40 14.95 -7.59
CA SER A 72 5.18 15.19 -8.34
C SER A 72 5.15 14.14 -9.43
N LEU A 73 4.29 13.13 -9.29
CA LEU A 73 3.88 12.34 -10.43
C LEU A 73 2.98 13.25 -11.25
N GLN A 74 3.54 14.20 -11.99
CA GLN A 74 2.74 15.05 -12.84
C GLN A 74 1.85 14.14 -13.68
N LYS A 75 0.53 14.29 -13.53
CA LYS A 75 -0.53 13.50 -14.16
C LYS A 75 -0.33 13.25 -15.66
N TYR A 76 0.56 14.00 -16.29
CA TYR A 76 0.79 14.08 -17.72
C TYR A 76 2.15 13.55 -18.20
N VAL A 77 3.02 12.99 -17.34
CA VAL A 77 4.32 12.42 -17.77
C VAL A 77 4.67 11.12 -17.04
N GLY A 78 5.22 10.15 -17.78
CA GLY A 78 5.81 8.94 -17.21
C GLY A 78 4.80 7.92 -16.66
N PRO A 79 5.21 7.07 -15.70
CA PRO A 79 4.38 5.99 -15.16
C PRO A 79 3.06 6.45 -14.55
N GLY A 80 3.03 7.62 -13.90
CA GLY A 80 1.81 8.18 -13.30
C GLY A 80 0.71 8.49 -14.34
N LYS A 81 1.09 8.99 -15.53
CA LYS A 81 0.16 9.19 -16.65
C LYS A 81 -0.42 7.86 -17.13
N THR A 82 0.41 6.83 -17.30
CA THR A 82 -0.05 5.51 -17.74
C THR A 82 -1.03 4.89 -16.75
N LEU A 83 -0.76 5.01 -15.44
CA LEU A 83 -1.70 4.56 -14.40
C LEU A 83 -3.01 5.36 -14.44
N PHE A 84 -2.95 6.69 -14.62
CA PHE A 84 -4.15 7.52 -14.78
C PHE A 84 -4.98 7.13 -16.01
N GLU A 85 -4.35 6.93 -17.17
CA GLU A 85 -5.02 6.49 -18.41
C GLU A 85 -5.67 5.11 -18.24
N TRP A 86 -5.02 4.20 -17.51
CA TRP A 86 -5.59 2.91 -17.14
C TRP A 86 -6.83 3.06 -16.25
N MET A 87 -6.79 3.93 -15.22
CA MET A 87 -7.94 4.22 -14.35
C MET A 87 -9.11 4.85 -15.12
N CYS A 88 -8.85 5.78 -16.05
CA CYS A 88 -9.89 6.31 -16.94
C CYS A 88 -10.48 5.20 -17.83
N SER A 89 -9.66 4.30 -18.34
CA SER A 89 -10.13 3.16 -19.15
C SER A 89 -10.99 2.20 -18.32
N LEU A 90 -10.66 2.00 -17.04
CA LEU A 90 -11.47 1.24 -16.10
C LEU A 90 -12.84 1.91 -15.87
N GLU A 91 -12.85 3.24 -15.66
CA GLU A 91 -14.09 4.02 -15.52
C GLU A 91 -14.99 3.90 -16.74
N ILE A 92 -14.42 4.01 -17.95
CA ILE A 92 -15.14 3.85 -19.20
C ILE A 92 -15.77 2.45 -19.30
N GLN A 93 -15.02 1.40 -18.97
CA GLN A 93 -15.53 0.02 -19.00
C GLN A 93 -16.69 -0.18 -18.01
N PHE A 94 -16.60 0.37 -16.81
CA PHE A 94 -17.69 0.32 -15.84
C PHE A 94 -18.89 1.20 -16.21
N TRP A 95 -18.65 2.37 -16.81
CA TRP A 95 -19.72 3.22 -17.33
C TRP A 95 -20.51 2.50 -18.43
N PHE A 96 -19.82 1.87 -19.37
CA PHE A 96 -20.45 1.03 -20.39
C PHE A 96 -21.21 -0.12 -19.76
N HIS A 97 -20.71 -0.73 -18.68
CA HIS A 97 -21.42 -1.78 -17.95
C HIS A 97 -22.73 -1.26 -17.32
N LYS A 98 -22.68 -0.14 -16.59
CA LYS A 98 -23.82 0.46 -15.87
C LYS A 98 -24.88 1.00 -16.81
N HIS A 99 -24.48 1.73 -17.85
CA HIS A 99 -25.40 2.40 -18.78
C HIS A 99 -25.72 1.58 -20.03
N ARG A 100 -25.23 0.34 -20.13
CA ARG A 100 -25.44 -0.55 -21.28
C ARG A 100 -26.88 -0.57 -21.74
N ARG A 101 -27.86 -0.73 -20.85
CA ARG A 101 -29.28 -0.81 -21.25
C ARG A 101 -29.79 0.47 -21.91
N GLN A 102 -29.30 1.64 -21.52
CA GLN A 102 -29.69 2.92 -22.11
C GLN A 102 -28.88 3.21 -23.38
N SER A 103 -27.57 2.97 -23.36
CA SER A 103 -26.69 3.15 -24.52
C SER A 103 -26.99 2.16 -25.63
N GLU A 104 -27.26 0.89 -25.31
CA GLU A 104 -27.66 -0.16 -26.25
C GLU A 104 -29.02 0.17 -26.89
N ARG A 105 -29.98 0.74 -26.14
CA ARG A 105 -31.24 1.22 -26.73
C ARG A 105 -31.03 2.38 -27.70
N ARG A 106 -30.17 3.35 -27.37
CA ARG A 106 -29.84 4.48 -28.25
C ARG A 106 -29.08 4.01 -29.51
N ILE A 107 -28.08 3.16 -29.34
CA ILE A 107 -27.27 2.61 -30.43
C ILE A 107 -28.10 1.68 -31.32
N ARG A 108 -28.97 0.84 -30.75
CA ARG A 108 -29.91 0.02 -31.53
C ARG A 108 -30.90 0.88 -32.31
N ARG A 109 -31.36 1.99 -31.74
CA ARG A 109 -32.27 2.93 -32.42
C ARG A 109 -31.57 3.64 -33.58
N ALA A 110 -30.39 4.21 -33.33
CA ALA A 110 -29.57 4.84 -34.37
C ALA A 110 -29.19 3.83 -35.47
N TRP A 111 -28.79 2.61 -35.10
CA TRP A 111 -28.53 1.54 -36.06
C TRP A 111 -29.77 1.14 -36.86
N ALA A 112 -30.94 1.02 -36.23
CA ALA A 112 -32.17 0.70 -36.95
C ALA A 112 -32.55 1.80 -37.96
N GLU A 113 -32.28 3.06 -37.61
CA GLU A 113 -32.50 4.23 -38.48
C GLU A 113 -31.51 4.29 -39.66
N GLU A 114 -30.23 3.99 -39.42
CA GLU A 114 -29.17 4.12 -40.44
C GLU A 114 -28.97 2.86 -41.31
N SER A 115 -29.27 1.67 -40.79
CA SER A 115 -28.95 0.39 -41.44
C SER A 115 -30.08 -0.19 -42.30
N GLY A 116 -31.21 0.51 -42.43
CA GLY A 116 -32.34 0.04 -43.25
C GLY A 116 -32.94 -1.28 -42.80
N GLY A 117 -32.87 -1.60 -41.49
CA GLY A 117 -33.41 -2.83 -40.92
C GLY A 117 -32.47 -4.03 -40.95
N LEU A 118 -31.17 -3.85 -41.24
CA LEU A 118 -30.18 -4.91 -41.05
C LEU A 118 -30.15 -5.34 -39.57
N PRO A 119 -30.03 -6.65 -39.30
CA PRO A 119 -29.97 -7.15 -37.93
C PRO A 119 -28.81 -6.47 -37.19
N PHE A 120 -29.11 -5.89 -36.03
CA PHE A 120 -28.11 -5.30 -35.16
C PHE A 120 -27.00 -6.34 -34.92
N PRO A 121 -25.71 -5.98 -35.06
CA PRO A 121 -24.61 -6.87 -34.78
C PRO A 121 -24.84 -7.57 -33.45
N GLN A 122 -24.59 -8.88 -33.39
CA GLN A 122 -24.73 -9.67 -32.16
C GLN A 122 -24.14 -8.85 -30.99
N PRO A 123 -24.93 -8.54 -29.95
CA PRO A 123 -24.46 -7.69 -28.87
C PRO A 123 -23.14 -8.24 -28.34
N MET A 124 -22.16 -7.37 -28.09
CA MET A 124 -20.90 -7.78 -27.47
C MET A 124 -21.22 -8.69 -26.28
N PRO A 125 -20.54 -9.85 -26.15
CA PRO A 125 -20.92 -10.88 -25.20
C PRO A 125 -21.25 -10.29 -23.82
N ASN A 126 -22.37 -10.75 -23.29
CA ASN A 126 -22.99 -10.27 -22.06
C ASN A 126 -21.97 -10.07 -20.93
N LYS A 127 -22.09 -8.97 -20.18
CA LYS A 127 -21.54 -8.82 -18.82
C LYS A 127 -20.02 -8.85 -18.62
N ALA A 128 -19.17 -8.53 -19.59
CA ALA A 128 -17.75 -8.50 -19.30
C ALA A 128 -17.45 -7.35 -18.32
N LEU A 129 -17.20 -7.70 -17.05
CA LEU A 129 -16.32 -6.93 -16.18
C LEU A 129 -15.01 -6.65 -16.94
N PRO A 130 -14.22 -5.65 -16.53
CA PRO A 130 -12.86 -5.51 -17.04
C PRO A 130 -12.16 -6.86 -17.00
N SER A 131 -11.49 -7.26 -18.07
CA SER A 131 -10.94 -8.62 -18.14
C SER A 131 -9.89 -8.83 -17.05
N THR A 132 -9.64 -10.09 -16.68
CA THR A 132 -8.58 -10.41 -15.71
C THR A 132 -7.23 -9.88 -16.19
N GLU A 133 -6.96 -9.94 -17.49
CA GLU A 133 -5.73 -9.42 -18.11
C GLU A 133 -5.64 -7.89 -17.97
N PHE A 134 -6.75 -7.17 -18.15
CA PHE A 134 -6.80 -5.72 -17.94
C PHE A 134 -6.50 -5.34 -16.49
N MET A 135 -7.05 -6.09 -15.53
CA MET A 135 -6.79 -5.86 -14.10
C MET A 135 -5.34 -6.24 -13.72
N GLN A 136 -4.79 -7.29 -14.34
CA GLN A 136 -3.41 -7.69 -14.18
C GLN A 136 -2.43 -6.61 -14.66
N GLU A 137 -2.75 -5.93 -15.75
CA GLU A 137 -2.00 -4.75 -16.22
C GLU A 137 -2.01 -3.64 -15.15
N GLY A 138 -3.17 -3.38 -14.54
CA GLY A 138 -3.30 -2.45 -13.42
C GLY A 138 -2.39 -2.79 -12.24
N ILE A 139 -2.38 -4.05 -11.80
CA ILE A 139 -1.48 -4.54 -10.74
C ILE A 139 -0.02 -4.30 -11.11
N LYS A 140 0.36 -4.54 -12.37
CA LYS A 140 1.73 -4.32 -12.83
C LYS A 140 2.11 -2.83 -12.76
N LEU A 141 1.23 -1.93 -13.20
CA LEU A 141 1.48 -0.48 -13.11
C LEU A 141 1.59 -0.02 -11.65
N ILE A 142 0.68 -0.48 -10.79
CA ILE A 142 0.72 -0.23 -9.34
C ILE A 142 2.03 -0.76 -8.74
N SER A 143 2.44 -1.96 -9.14
CA SER A 143 3.69 -2.58 -8.71
C SER A 143 4.91 -1.76 -9.09
N ASP A 144 4.99 -1.33 -10.35
CA ASP A 144 6.13 -0.57 -10.86
C ASP A 144 6.24 0.81 -10.18
N ILE A 145 5.10 1.44 -9.89
CA ILE A 145 5.06 2.79 -9.29
C ILE A 145 5.29 2.75 -7.77
N PHE A 146 4.56 1.89 -7.05
CA PHE A 146 4.51 1.94 -5.59
C PHE A 146 5.31 0.84 -4.91
N PHE A 147 5.58 -0.26 -5.62
CA PHE A 147 6.19 -1.46 -5.05
C PHE A 147 7.45 -1.91 -5.77
N PHE A 148 8.07 -1.09 -6.62
CA PHE A 148 9.36 -1.38 -7.28
C PHE A 148 9.36 -2.71 -8.05
N GLY A 149 8.27 -3.01 -8.76
CA GLY A 149 8.12 -4.25 -9.53
C GLY A 149 7.94 -5.50 -8.67
N ALA A 150 7.76 -5.35 -7.36
CA ALA A 150 7.78 -6.46 -6.42
C ALA A 150 6.54 -7.39 -6.48
N LEU A 151 5.44 -6.95 -7.11
CA LEU A 151 4.19 -7.72 -7.27
C LEU A 151 4.13 -8.48 -8.62
N GLN A 152 5.28 -8.73 -9.27
CA GLN A 152 5.35 -9.56 -10.48
C GLN A 152 4.85 -11.01 -10.31
N HIS A 153 4.63 -11.44 -9.07
CA HIS A 153 4.10 -12.77 -8.71
C HIS A 153 2.66 -12.69 -8.18
N CYS A 154 1.96 -11.61 -8.47
CA CYS A 154 0.55 -11.47 -8.16
C CYS A 154 -0.29 -11.82 -9.40
N SER A 155 -1.35 -12.61 -9.20
CA SER A 155 -2.43 -12.79 -10.18
C SER A 155 -3.67 -12.03 -9.74
N PHE A 156 -4.61 -11.82 -10.66
CA PHE A 156 -5.92 -11.24 -10.38
C PHE A 156 -7.06 -12.22 -10.68
N THR A 157 -8.16 -12.14 -9.94
CA THR A 157 -9.41 -12.83 -10.29
C THR A 157 -10.63 -12.06 -9.78
N TRP A 158 -11.68 -11.95 -10.59
CA TRP A 158 -12.99 -11.52 -10.08
C TRP A 158 -13.66 -12.67 -9.32
N LYS A 159 -14.06 -12.42 -8.07
CA LYS A 159 -14.74 -13.43 -7.25
C LYS A 159 -16.05 -12.88 -6.72
N ALA A 160 -17.14 -13.33 -7.34
CA ALA A 160 -18.49 -12.93 -6.94
C ALA A 160 -18.80 -13.35 -5.50
N ASP A 161 -19.57 -12.52 -4.82
CA ASP A 161 -20.15 -12.81 -3.49
C ASP A 161 -19.07 -13.05 -2.42
N LEU A 162 -17.94 -12.35 -2.53
CA LEU A 162 -16.94 -12.29 -1.46
C LEU A 162 -17.55 -11.65 -0.22
N ARG A 163 -18.31 -10.56 -0.39
CA ARG A 163 -18.94 -9.86 0.74
C ARG A 163 -19.92 -10.75 1.50
N ALA A 164 -20.71 -11.55 0.77
CA ALA A 164 -21.72 -12.41 1.37
C ALA A 164 -21.10 -13.63 2.09
N ARG A 165 -19.98 -14.15 1.59
CA ARG A 165 -19.35 -15.37 2.12
C ARG A 165 -18.30 -15.09 3.19
N GLU A 166 -17.53 -14.03 3.00
CA GLU A 166 -16.30 -13.76 3.73
C GLU A 166 -16.34 -12.37 4.41
N GLY A 167 -17.39 -11.57 4.19
CA GLY A 167 -17.55 -10.26 4.83
C GLY A 167 -16.63 -9.18 4.26
N MET A 168 -15.94 -9.44 3.15
CA MET A 168 -14.91 -8.58 2.56
C MET A 168 -15.19 -8.26 1.08
N LEU A 169 -14.63 -7.15 0.59
CA LEU A 169 -14.79 -6.69 -0.80
C LEU A 169 -13.62 -7.10 -1.69
N GLY A 170 -12.46 -7.35 -1.09
CA GLY A 170 -11.31 -7.95 -1.74
C GLY A 170 -10.47 -8.74 -0.74
N GLN A 171 -9.55 -9.54 -1.26
CA GLN A 171 -8.51 -10.21 -0.48
C GLN A 171 -7.27 -10.53 -1.32
N ALA A 172 -6.10 -10.52 -0.68
CA ALA A 172 -4.88 -11.13 -1.19
C ALA A 172 -4.65 -12.49 -0.50
N GLN A 173 -4.64 -13.57 -1.27
CA GLN A 173 -4.44 -14.92 -0.73
C GLN A 173 -3.31 -15.69 -1.42
N GLU A 174 -2.60 -16.53 -0.66
CA GLU A 174 -1.64 -17.50 -1.20
C GLU A 174 -2.40 -18.58 -2.00
N PRO A 175 -2.12 -18.77 -3.30
CA PRO A 175 -2.79 -19.81 -4.05
C PRO A 175 -2.29 -21.19 -3.61
N LEU A 176 -3.22 -22.13 -3.36
CA LEU A 176 -2.92 -23.48 -2.84
C LEU A 176 -1.86 -24.26 -3.62
N ASN A 177 -1.72 -23.99 -4.92
CA ASN A 177 -0.85 -24.75 -5.83
C ASN A 177 0.39 -23.97 -6.32
N TYR A 178 0.64 -22.78 -5.79
CA TYR A 178 1.73 -21.92 -6.26
C TYR A 178 2.88 -21.83 -5.25
N SER A 179 4.03 -21.36 -5.72
CA SER A 179 5.18 -21.10 -4.85
C SER A 179 4.78 -20.10 -3.74
N PRO A 180 5.34 -20.20 -2.52
CA PRO A 180 4.98 -19.39 -1.34
C PRO A 180 5.26 -17.87 -1.45
N ASN A 181 5.55 -17.38 -2.65
CA ASN A 181 5.75 -15.96 -2.95
C ASN A 181 4.76 -15.48 -4.03
N TRP A 182 3.73 -16.27 -4.32
CA TRP A 182 2.64 -15.89 -5.22
C TRP A 182 1.42 -15.48 -4.40
N GLN A 183 0.69 -14.50 -4.91
CA GLN A 183 -0.55 -14.02 -4.30
C GLN A 183 -1.61 -13.92 -5.39
N ASN A 184 -2.84 -14.34 -5.10
CA ASN A 184 -4.00 -14.03 -5.92
C ASN A 184 -4.76 -12.87 -5.27
N ILE A 185 -4.90 -11.77 -5.99
CA ILE A 185 -5.76 -10.66 -5.59
C ILE A 185 -7.16 -10.92 -6.14
N GLU A 186 -8.12 -11.01 -5.23
CA GLU A 186 -9.53 -11.25 -5.54
C GLU A 186 -10.33 -10.01 -5.18
N ILE A 187 -11.23 -9.58 -6.07
CA ILE A 187 -12.15 -8.46 -5.83
C ILE A 187 -13.58 -8.89 -6.16
N ASP A 188 -14.53 -8.46 -5.33
CA ASP A 188 -15.95 -8.62 -5.59
C ASP A 188 -16.37 -7.67 -6.73
N PRO A 189 -16.95 -8.17 -7.82
CA PRO A 189 -17.44 -7.32 -8.90
C PRO A 189 -18.60 -6.39 -8.51
N LYS A 190 -19.14 -6.53 -7.30
CA LYS A 190 -20.16 -5.64 -6.72
C LYS A 190 -19.57 -4.63 -5.72
N ASP A 191 -18.25 -4.45 -5.72
CA ASP A 191 -17.56 -3.51 -4.82
C ASP A 191 -17.91 -2.05 -5.12
N ALA A 192 -19.01 -1.59 -4.52
CA ALA A 192 -19.51 -0.22 -4.59
C ALA A 192 -19.67 0.33 -3.17
N HIS A 193 -18.57 0.64 -2.49
CA HIS A 193 -18.66 1.34 -1.22
C HIS A 193 -18.94 2.84 -1.43
N GLU A 194 -19.58 3.46 -0.44
CA GLU A 194 -19.98 4.87 -0.52
C GLU A 194 -18.73 5.78 -0.48
N HIS A 195 -18.71 6.75 -1.40
CA HIS A 195 -17.82 7.90 -1.44
C HIS A 195 -18.70 9.15 -1.56
N ASP A 196 -18.57 10.10 -0.62
CA ASP A 196 -19.39 11.32 -0.59
C ASP A 196 -20.90 11.01 -0.71
N GLU A 197 -21.38 10.04 0.07
CA GLU A 197 -22.78 9.56 0.08
C GLU A 197 -23.27 8.94 -1.24
N THR A 198 -22.41 8.85 -2.25
CA THR A 198 -22.74 8.26 -3.55
C THR A 198 -21.92 6.98 -3.79
N PRO A 199 -22.54 5.89 -4.25
CA PRO A 199 -21.77 4.71 -4.65
C PRO A 199 -20.90 5.00 -5.88
N ASP A 200 -19.58 5.08 -5.71
CA ASP A 200 -18.59 5.19 -6.78
C ASP A 200 -17.84 3.86 -6.96
N HIS A 201 -18.46 2.97 -7.75
CA HIS A 201 -17.94 1.62 -8.03
C HIS A 201 -16.49 1.62 -8.54
N VAL A 202 -16.09 2.61 -9.33
CA VAL A 202 -14.76 2.64 -9.95
C VAL A 202 -13.71 2.98 -8.91
N THR A 203 -13.98 4.06 -8.16
CA THR A 203 -13.11 4.49 -7.07
C THR A 203 -13.01 3.40 -6.01
N SER A 204 -14.12 2.73 -5.70
CA SER A 204 -14.14 1.59 -4.79
C SER A 204 -13.23 0.44 -5.24
N VAL A 205 -13.33 0.01 -6.50
CA VAL A 205 -12.47 -1.05 -7.05
C VAL A 205 -10.99 -0.62 -7.04
N ILE A 206 -10.68 0.65 -7.32
CA ILE A 206 -9.30 1.17 -7.27
C ILE A 206 -8.77 1.11 -5.84
N ASP A 207 -9.54 1.59 -4.86
CA ASP A 207 -9.14 1.62 -3.45
C ASP A 207 -8.95 0.20 -2.91
N THR A 208 -9.87 -0.71 -3.21
CA THR A 208 -9.74 -2.13 -2.87
C THR A 208 -8.52 -2.76 -3.55
N LEU A 209 -8.24 -2.47 -4.82
CA LEU A 209 -7.07 -3.00 -5.51
C LEU A 209 -5.75 -2.53 -4.87
N LEU A 210 -5.64 -1.25 -4.51
CA LEU A 210 -4.47 -0.68 -3.83
C LEU A 210 -4.32 -1.27 -2.40
N HIS A 211 -5.44 -1.49 -1.71
CA HIS A 211 -5.50 -2.14 -0.41
C HIS A 211 -4.92 -3.55 -0.47
N GLU A 212 -5.42 -4.37 -1.39
CA GLU A 212 -4.98 -5.76 -1.54
C GLU A 212 -3.57 -5.88 -2.11
N CYS A 213 -3.12 -4.95 -2.97
CA CYS A 213 -1.72 -4.89 -3.39
C CYS A 213 -0.77 -4.66 -2.22
N THR A 214 -1.18 -3.86 -1.22
CA THR A 214 -0.39 -3.63 0.00
C THR A 214 -0.30 -4.90 0.84
N HIS A 215 -1.41 -5.63 1.01
CA HIS A 215 -1.40 -6.95 1.67
C HIS A 215 -0.52 -7.95 0.93
N ALA A 216 -0.66 -8.06 -0.39
CA ALA A 216 0.14 -8.94 -1.21
C ALA A 216 1.64 -8.62 -1.08
N PHE A 217 2.01 -7.33 -1.12
CA PHE A 217 3.40 -6.90 -0.92
C PHE A 217 3.93 -7.35 0.45
N LEU A 218 3.19 -7.08 1.51
CA LEU A 218 3.59 -7.48 2.85
C LEU A 218 3.63 -9.01 2.98
N SER A 219 2.70 -9.75 2.39
CA SER A 219 2.69 -11.21 2.44
C SER A 219 3.94 -11.82 1.77
N ILE A 220 4.30 -11.35 0.57
CA ILE A 220 5.45 -11.85 -0.20
C ILE A 220 6.78 -11.58 0.51
N TYR A 221 6.90 -10.43 1.16
CA TYR A 221 8.19 -9.93 1.63
C TYR A 221 8.35 -9.84 3.16
N SER A 222 7.27 -9.78 3.93
CA SER A 222 7.37 -9.91 5.38
C SER A 222 7.59 -11.38 5.76
N CYS A 223 8.21 -11.63 6.92
CA CYS A 223 8.21 -12.96 7.50
C CYS A 223 6.78 -13.31 7.92
N HIS A 224 6.05 -14.02 7.07
CA HIS A 224 4.74 -14.54 7.40
C HIS A 224 4.84 -15.47 8.62
N ASN A 225 3.97 -15.27 9.62
CA ASN A 225 3.81 -16.10 10.81
C ASN A 225 5.03 -16.25 11.73
N GLY A 226 6.07 -15.45 11.54
CA GLY A 226 7.33 -15.62 12.28
C GLY A 226 7.86 -17.06 12.24
N ILE A 227 7.60 -17.79 11.15
CA ILE A 227 8.06 -19.17 10.98
C ILE A 227 9.58 -19.15 11.08
N GLU A 228 10.13 -19.52 12.24
CA GLU A 228 11.56 -19.71 12.41
C GLU A 228 12.00 -20.80 11.44
N GLU A 229 13.04 -20.52 10.66
CA GLU A 229 13.81 -21.57 9.99
C GLU A 229 14.44 -22.37 11.12
N THR A 230 13.67 -23.32 11.67
CA THR A 230 14.16 -24.25 12.68
C THR A 230 15.41 -24.87 12.11
N GLU A 231 16.52 -24.59 12.79
CA GLU A 231 17.83 -25.12 12.49
C GLU A 231 17.66 -26.62 12.21
N ALA A 232 17.99 -27.07 10.99
CA ALA A 232 18.25 -28.49 10.79
C ALA A 232 19.34 -28.87 11.82
N PRO A 233 19.18 -29.96 12.59
CA PRO A 233 20.06 -30.26 13.71
C PRO A 233 21.51 -30.24 13.24
N ARG A 234 22.29 -29.36 13.89
CA ARG A 234 23.69 -29.08 13.63
C ARG A 234 24.50 -30.38 13.56
N ARG A 235 24.70 -30.93 12.36
CA ARG A 235 25.83 -31.86 12.16
C ARG A 235 27.09 -31.02 12.27
N ARG A 236 27.82 -31.21 13.38
CA ARG A 236 29.12 -30.59 13.67
C ARG A 236 30.06 -30.82 12.48
N GLY A 237 30.21 -29.83 11.62
CA GLY A 237 31.05 -29.97 10.43
C GLY A 237 31.05 -28.73 9.55
N LYS A 238 32.00 -27.83 9.83
CA LYS A 238 32.52 -26.76 8.96
C LYS A 238 31.49 -25.82 8.31
N PHE A 239 31.43 -24.62 8.87
CA PHE A 239 30.83 -23.40 8.35
C PHE A 239 30.94 -23.28 6.81
N ASN A 240 29.82 -23.49 6.11
CA ASN A 240 29.68 -23.10 4.72
C ASN A 240 28.49 -22.14 4.60
N ARG A 241 28.80 -20.85 4.62
CA ARG A 241 27.89 -19.71 4.88
C ARG A 241 26.89 -19.39 3.75
N LYS A 242 26.54 -20.32 2.86
CA LYS A 242 25.95 -19.95 1.55
C LYS A 242 24.71 -20.68 1.04
N ARG A 243 24.06 -21.60 1.78
CA ARG A 243 22.87 -22.29 1.23
C ARG A 243 21.80 -22.65 2.27
N HIS A 244 21.20 -21.68 2.95
CA HIS A 244 20.13 -21.94 3.93
C HIS A 244 18.97 -20.98 3.71
N CYS A 245 18.12 -21.24 2.71
CA CYS A 245 16.84 -20.56 2.55
C CYS A 245 15.98 -21.23 1.47
N ARG A 246 15.73 -22.55 1.54
CA ARG A 246 14.96 -23.19 0.44
C ARG A 246 13.85 -24.17 0.76
N ARG A 247 13.64 -24.66 1.98
CA ARG A 247 12.46 -25.49 2.28
C ARG A 247 12.08 -25.40 3.75
N GLN A 248 11.06 -24.60 4.06
CA GLN A 248 10.28 -24.70 5.30
C GLN A 248 8.91 -25.30 4.99
N ARG A 249 8.43 -26.12 5.92
CA ARG A 249 7.04 -26.54 6.00
C ARG A 249 6.21 -25.32 6.40
N ILE A 250 5.23 -24.99 5.55
CA ILE A 250 4.17 -24.03 5.81
C ILE A 250 3.50 -24.42 7.15
N GLY A 251 3.33 -23.48 8.07
CA GLY A 251 2.39 -23.64 9.20
C GLY A 251 2.92 -23.77 10.63
N LYS A 252 4.18 -23.42 10.95
CA LYS A 252 4.59 -23.26 12.37
C LYS A 252 4.88 -21.81 12.71
N SER A 253 4.02 -21.19 13.51
CA SER A 253 4.22 -19.83 14.00
C SER A 253 5.52 -19.73 14.84
N CYS A 254 6.13 -18.54 14.88
CA CYS A 254 7.28 -18.29 15.77
C CYS A 254 6.93 -18.66 17.20
N SER A 255 7.79 -19.39 17.91
CA SER A 255 7.62 -19.54 19.37
C SER A 255 8.15 -18.33 20.15
N ASP A 256 8.94 -17.44 19.52
CA ASP A 256 9.44 -16.24 20.20
C ASP A 256 8.33 -15.18 20.33
N LYS A 257 7.91 -14.95 21.58
CA LYS A 257 6.92 -13.93 21.95
C LYS A 257 7.28 -12.53 21.41
N LYS A 258 8.56 -12.13 21.41
CA LYS A 258 8.98 -10.83 20.87
C LYS A 258 8.79 -10.76 19.37
N CYS A 259 9.02 -11.87 18.66
CA CYS A 259 8.79 -11.96 17.22
C CYS A 259 7.29 -11.89 16.92
N GLN A 260 6.46 -12.61 17.67
CA GLN A 260 5.00 -12.56 17.55
C GLN A 260 4.45 -11.16 17.83
N GLU A 261 4.89 -10.49 18.90
CA GLU A 261 4.50 -9.11 19.23
C GLU A 261 4.96 -8.12 18.15
N GLN A 262 6.16 -8.29 17.62
CA GLN A 262 6.68 -7.48 16.53
C GLN A 262 5.86 -7.69 15.26
N TRP A 263 5.53 -8.94 14.92
CA TRP A 263 4.72 -9.30 13.76
C TRP A 263 3.30 -8.74 13.91
N ALA A 264 2.63 -8.99 15.04
CA ALA A 264 1.30 -8.46 15.33
C ALA A 264 1.27 -6.93 15.25
N ARG A 265 2.36 -6.24 15.61
CA ARG A 265 2.45 -4.78 15.45
C ARG A 265 2.69 -4.33 14.01
N VAL A 266 3.51 -5.06 13.26
CA VAL A 266 3.92 -4.70 11.90
C VAL A 266 2.82 -5.03 10.91
N SER A 267 2.32 -6.26 10.97
CA SER A 267 1.27 -6.80 10.12
C SER A 267 -0.13 -6.50 10.64
N GLY A 268 -0.33 -6.36 11.95
CA GLY A 268 -1.69 -6.28 12.51
C GLY A 268 -2.31 -7.68 12.56
N PRO A 269 -3.17 -8.00 13.53
CA PRO A 269 -3.89 -9.27 13.54
C PRO A 269 -4.90 -9.38 12.39
N ASN A 270 -5.38 -8.25 11.86
CA ASN A 270 -6.26 -8.21 10.68
C ASN A 270 -5.52 -7.84 9.38
N GLY A 271 -4.20 -7.71 9.41
CA GLY A 271 -3.41 -7.26 8.27
C GLY A 271 -3.20 -5.74 8.17
N HIS A 272 -3.80 -4.92 9.04
CA HIS A 272 -3.68 -3.45 9.01
C HIS A 272 -2.72 -2.86 10.05
N GLY A 273 -1.61 -3.56 10.31
CA GLY A 273 -0.58 -3.10 11.26
C GLY A 273 0.19 -1.86 10.80
N THR A 274 1.16 -1.44 11.63
CA THR A 274 1.95 -0.22 11.38
C THR A 274 2.67 -0.17 10.04
N ALA A 275 3.05 -1.32 9.47
CA ALA A 275 3.66 -1.38 8.14
C ALA A 275 2.64 -1.10 7.05
N TRP A 276 1.50 -1.77 7.13
CA TRP A 276 0.41 -1.62 6.18
C TRP A 276 -0.09 -0.16 6.18
N LEU A 277 -0.42 0.38 7.36
CA LEU A 277 -0.91 1.75 7.51
C LEU A 277 0.10 2.78 6.99
N SER A 278 1.39 2.56 7.25
CA SER A 278 2.41 3.49 6.74
C SER A 278 2.51 3.44 5.22
N ILE A 279 2.45 2.27 4.59
CA ILE A 279 2.48 2.16 3.13
C ILE A 279 1.20 2.77 2.53
N ALA A 280 0.05 2.38 3.04
CA ALA A 280 -1.26 2.86 2.60
C ALA A 280 -1.38 4.38 2.67
N THR A 281 -0.90 5.03 3.74
CA THR A 281 -0.96 6.50 3.84
C THR A 281 -0.07 7.23 2.84
N HIS A 282 1.05 6.66 2.41
CA HIS A 282 1.86 7.25 1.34
C HIS A 282 1.24 7.02 -0.03
N ILE A 283 0.77 5.80 -0.32
CA ILE A 283 0.10 5.48 -1.58
C ILE A 283 -1.15 6.35 -1.73
N GLY A 284 -2.01 6.38 -0.71
CA GLY A 284 -3.24 7.17 -0.70
C GLY A 284 -2.96 8.65 -0.94
N GLN A 285 -1.96 9.23 -0.27
CA GLN A 285 -1.57 10.62 -0.51
C GLN A 285 -1.15 10.87 -1.97
N ILE A 286 -0.34 9.99 -2.55
CA ILE A 286 0.13 10.16 -3.93
C ILE A 286 -1.02 10.00 -4.92
N VAL A 287 -1.83 8.95 -4.77
CA VAL A 287 -2.96 8.69 -5.66
C VAL A 287 -3.97 9.83 -5.59
N GLN A 288 -4.39 10.23 -4.39
CA GLN A 288 -5.35 11.33 -4.21
C GLN A 288 -4.81 12.67 -4.74
N ARG A 289 -3.53 12.99 -4.49
CA ARG A 289 -2.96 14.26 -4.95
C ARG A 289 -2.72 14.30 -6.46
N ASP A 290 -2.16 13.24 -7.02
CA ASP A 290 -1.52 13.30 -8.35
C ASP A 290 -2.25 12.50 -9.44
N ILE A 291 -3.04 11.48 -9.08
CA ILE A 291 -3.56 10.50 -10.04
C ILE A 291 -5.10 10.54 -10.06
N TRP A 292 -5.74 10.18 -8.96
CA TRP A 292 -7.18 10.00 -8.82
C TRP A 292 -7.69 10.66 -7.54
N HIS A 293 -8.05 11.94 -7.62
CA HIS A 293 -8.45 12.76 -6.46
C HIS A 293 -9.66 12.24 -5.65
N ARG A 294 -10.48 11.37 -6.24
CA ARG A 294 -11.60 10.71 -5.56
C ARG A 294 -11.18 9.50 -4.72
N ALA A 295 -9.99 8.94 -4.98
CA ALA A 295 -9.50 7.77 -4.26
C ALA A 295 -9.15 8.14 -2.83
N GLU A 296 -9.66 7.35 -1.89
CA GLU A 296 -9.35 7.46 -0.48
C GLU A 296 -9.18 6.06 0.09
N LEU A 297 -7.92 5.62 0.21
CA LEU A 297 -7.59 4.48 1.05
C LEU A 297 -8.03 4.84 2.47
N LYS A 298 -9.18 4.33 2.93
CA LYS A 298 -9.85 4.64 4.21
C LYS A 298 -9.03 4.19 5.44
N TRP A 299 -7.76 4.60 5.51
CA TRP A 299 -6.76 4.16 6.47
C TRP A 299 -7.12 4.59 7.90
N GLU A 300 -7.83 5.70 8.08
CA GLU A 300 -8.33 6.14 9.39
C GLU A 300 -9.33 5.13 9.94
N TYR A 301 -10.32 4.76 9.14
CA TYR A 301 -11.32 3.76 9.49
C TYR A 301 -10.67 2.41 9.83
N LEU A 302 -9.73 1.96 8.99
CA LEU A 302 -9.01 0.71 9.21
C LEU A 302 -8.16 0.74 10.49
N MET A 303 -7.44 1.84 10.73
CA MET A 303 -6.64 2.03 11.95
C MET A 303 -7.49 1.98 13.21
N ARG A 304 -8.70 2.56 13.18
CA ARG A 304 -9.64 2.54 14.31
C ARG A 304 -10.20 1.15 14.53
N ASN A 305 -10.65 0.48 13.48
CA ASN A 305 -11.14 -0.89 13.59
C ASN A 305 -10.08 -1.82 14.19
N ASP A 306 -8.83 -1.71 13.73
CA ASP A 306 -7.71 -2.47 14.30
C ASP A 306 -7.49 -2.12 15.77
N PHE A 307 -7.59 -0.86 16.17
CA PHE A 307 -7.49 -0.49 17.59
C PHE A 307 -8.65 -1.03 18.43
N VAL A 308 -9.88 -0.96 17.92
CA VAL A 308 -11.08 -1.49 18.59
C VAL A 308 -10.90 -2.99 18.83
N GLU A 309 -10.52 -3.73 17.80
CA GLU A 309 -10.37 -5.18 17.87
C GLU A 309 -9.21 -5.61 18.78
N THR A 310 -8.09 -4.89 18.73
CA THR A 310 -6.83 -5.38 19.31
C THR A 310 -6.40 -4.67 20.58
N GLY A 311 -6.88 -3.44 20.79
CA GLY A 311 -6.39 -2.53 21.83
C GLY A 311 -4.96 -2.05 21.60
N VAL A 312 -4.31 -2.40 20.48
CA VAL A 312 -2.92 -2.05 20.21
C VAL A 312 -2.83 -0.60 19.74
N VAL A 313 -2.13 0.22 20.52
CA VAL A 313 -1.86 1.61 20.17
C VAL A 313 -0.57 1.71 19.37
N ILE A 314 -0.61 2.43 18.25
CA ILE A 314 0.57 2.75 17.44
C ILE A 314 1.61 3.44 18.33
N ARG A 315 2.90 3.09 18.21
CA ARG A 315 3.92 3.78 19.01
C ARG A 315 4.20 5.15 18.43
N LYS A 316 4.38 6.15 19.29
CA LYS A 316 4.75 7.52 18.88
C LYS A 316 5.91 7.57 17.88
N LYS A 317 6.94 6.73 18.05
CA LYS A 317 8.07 6.67 17.11
C LYS A 317 7.70 6.15 15.71
N ASP A 318 6.67 5.30 15.59
CA ASP A 318 6.25 4.76 14.31
C ASP A 318 5.42 5.77 13.50
N ILE A 319 4.80 6.77 14.13
CA ILE A 319 4.07 7.86 13.47
C ILE A 319 4.96 8.62 12.47
N THR A 320 6.25 8.77 12.78
CA THR A 320 7.23 9.42 11.88
C THR A 320 7.38 8.73 10.52
N LYS A 321 6.88 7.50 10.39
CA LYS A 321 6.96 6.74 9.16
C LYS A 321 5.79 7.02 8.20
N PHE A 322 4.67 7.52 8.72
CA PHE A 322 3.48 7.87 7.96
C PHE A 322 3.74 9.05 7.05
N SER A 323 2.87 9.18 6.03
CA SER A 323 2.91 10.29 5.10
C SER A 323 2.69 11.62 5.82
N TRP A 324 3.38 12.67 5.38
CA TRP A 324 3.51 13.90 6.19
C TRP A 324 2.15 14.57 6.47
N ASN A 325 1.23 14.50 5.50
CA ASN A 325 -0.14 15.01 5.63
C ASN A 325 -1.00 14.23 6.62
N THR A 326 -0.69 12.95 6.86
CA THR A 326 -1.50 12.10 7.73
C THR A 326 -0.97 12.08 9.17
N ARG A 327 0.26 12.52 9.42
CA ARG A 327 0.88 12.48 10.75
C ARG A 327 0.06 13.18 11.82
N ALA A 328 -0.41 14.40 11.58
CA ALA A 328 -1.19 15.14 12.57
C ALA A 328 -2.46 14.39 12.97
N LYS A 329 -3.16 13.79 12.00
CA LYS A 329 -4.34 12.97 12.24
C LYS A 329 -4.02 11.68 13.00
N VAL A 330 -2.92 11.01 12.63
CA VAL A 330 -2.43 9.81 13.34
C VAL A 330 -1.97 10.14 14.77
N GLU A 331 -1.37 11.32 15.00
CA GLU A 331 -1.02 11.81 16.34
C GLU A 331 -2.26 12.10 17.19
N ALA A 332 -3.27 12.77 16.61
CA ALA A 332 -4.54 13.01 17.28
C ALA A 332 -5.22 11.68 17.68
N PHE A 333 -5.29 10.73 16.76
CA PHE A 333 -5.77 9.38 17.07
C PHE A 333 -4.93 8.70 18.16
N TRP A 334 -3.59 8.77 18.07
CA TRP A 334 -2.68 8.20 19.06
C TRP A 334 -2.94 8.74 20.47
N HIS A 335 -3.16 10.04 20.61
CA HIS A 335 -3.51 10.66 21.88
C HIS A 335 -4.81 10.09 22.46
N ARG A 336 -5.87 10.03 21.66
CA ARG A 336 -7.17 9.47 22.08
C ARG A 336 -7.06 7.99 22.45
N ALA A 337 -6.43 7.19 21.60
CA ALA A 337 -6.25 5.76 21.81
C ALA A 337 -5.41 5.47 23.08
N THR A 338 -4.42 6.32 23.38
CA THR A 338 -3.63 6.22 24.63
C THR A 338 -4.49 6.51 25.86
N GLN A 339 -5.32 7.55 25.84
CA GLN A 339 -6.24 7.85 26.95
C GLN A 339 -7.23 6.72 27.20
N VAL A 340 -7.79 6.12 26.15
CA VAL A 340 -8.65 4.93 26.25
C VAL A 340 -7.89 3.77 26.90
N GLN A 341 -6.65 3.50 26.48
CA GLN A 341 -5.83 2.45 27.09
C GLN A 341 -5.46 2.72 28.56
N GLU A 342 -5.22 3.97 28.94
CA GLU A 342 -4.99 4.35 30.33
C GLU A 342 -6.22 4.13 31.20
N LYS A 343 -7.42 4.49 30.70
CA LYS A 343 -8.70 4.20 31.34
C LYS A 343 -8.90 2.69 31.54
N ILE A 344 -8.62 1.87 30.52
CA ILE A 344 -8.70 0.40 30.60
C ILE A 344 -7.73 -0.14 31.66
N LYS A 345 -6.47 0.28 31.66
CA LYS A 345 -5.48 -0.16 32.66
C LYS A 345 -5.85 0.25 34.09
N ALA A 346 -6.37 1.47 34.27
CA ALA A 346 -6.85 1.93 35.57
C ALA A 346 -8.01 1.07 36.07
N PHE A 347 -8.94 0.72 35.17
CA PHE A 347 -10.05 -0.16 35.48
C PHE A 347 -9.59 -1.59 35.84
N GLU A 348 -8.68 -2.18 35.06
CA GLU A 348 -8.09 -3.49 35.37
C GLU A 348 -7.38 -3.50 36.72
N TRP A 349 -6.62 -2.45 37.02
CA TRP A 349 -5.93 -2.30 38.31
C TRP A 349 -6.95 -2.21 39.46
N TRP A 350 -8.00 -1.41 39.29
CA TRP A 350 -9.08 -1.29 40.28
C TRP A 350 -9.79 -2.63 40.51
N GLN A 351 -10.10 -3.36 39.43
CA GLN A 351 -10.70 -4.71 39.51
C GLN A 351 -9.78 -5.66 40.26
N LYS A 352 -8.48 -5.73 39.91
CA LYS A 352 -7.49 -6.57 40.62
C LYS A 352 -7.45 -6.25 42.10
N ARG A 353 -7.48 -4.97 42.49
CA ARG A 353 -7.41 -4.55 43.89
C ARG A 353 -8.69 -4.85 44.67
N ARG A 354 -9.86 -4.71 44.03
CA ARG A 354 -11.17 -4.95 44.67
C ARG A 354 -11.54 -6.43 44.72
N LEU A 355 -11.14 -7.20 43.70
CA LEU A 355 -11.52 -8.60 43.51
C LEU A 355 -10.43 -9.60 43.95
N GLY A 356 -9.19 -9.15 44.16
CA GLY A 356 -8.10 -9.94 44.74
C GLY A 356 -8.34 -10.42 46.19
N ARG A 357 -9.57 -10.31 46.71
CA ARG A 357 -10.02 -10.92 47.97
C ARG A 357 -11.01 -12.10 47.79
N ARG A 358 -11.45 -12.40 46.56
CA ARG A 358 -12.37 -13.52 46.27
C ARG A 358 -11.86 -14.29 45.05
N GLU A 359 -10.84 -15.11 45.27
CA GLU A 359 -10.32 -16.05 44.27
C GLU A 359 -11.28 -17.25 44.14
N GLY A 360 -12.22 -17.20 43.21
CA GLY A 360 -12.99 -18.41 42.86
C GLY A 360 -14.22 -18.12 42.01
N GLU A 361 -15.00 -17.12 42.36
CA GLU A 361 -16.29 -16.84 41.72
C GLU A 361 -16.20 -15.56 40.87
N GLY A 362 -16.64 -15.63 39.61
CA GLY A 362 -16.81 -14.44 38.77
C GLY A 362 -15.65 -14.12 37.82
N ARG A 363 -14.94 -15.11 37.27
CA ARG A 363 -14.03 -14.85 36.13
C ARG A 363 -14.82 -14.42 34.87
N GLU A 364 -15.96 -15.06 34.61
CA GLU A 364 -16.85 -14.68 33.50
C GLU A 364 -17.48 -13.30 33.73
N ALA A 365 -18.08 -13.05 34.90
CA ALA A 365 -18.61 -11.72 35.23
C ALA A 365 -17.54 -10.61 35.18
N ARG A 366 -16.26 -10.93 35.48
CA ARG A 366 -15.13 -10.01 35.30
C ARG A 366 -14.88 -9.68 33.84
N GLU A 367 -14.87 -10.72 33.00
CA GLU A 367 -14.68 -10.58 31.56
C GLU A 367 -15.84 -9.80 30.93
N GLU A 368 -17.09 -10.07 31.30
CA GLU A 368 -18.26 -9.33 30.81
C GLU A 368 -18.20 -7.84 31.14
N VAL A 369 -17.90 -7.48 32.41
CA VAL A 369 -17.77 -6.08 32.80
C VAL A 369 -16.57 -5.42 32.09
N TYR A 370 -15.48 -6.16 31.90
CA TYR A 370 -14.32 -5.68 31.16
C TYR A 370 -14.65 -5.42 29.69
N GLN A 371 -15.33 -6.35 29.03
CA GLN A 371 -15.76 -6.21 27.63
C GLN A 371 -16.79 -5.08 27.48
N GLU A 372 -17.69 -4.89 28.44
CA GLU A 372 -18.64 -3.77 28.42
C GLU A 372 -17.95 -2.42 28.61
N PHE A 373 -17.01 -2.31 29.55
CA PHE A 373 -16.21 -1.10 29.72
C PHE A 373 -15.40 -0.78 28.47
N ARG A 374 -14.76 -1.81 27.89
CA ARG A 374 -13.99 -1.71 26.65
C ARG A 374 -14.89 -1.26 25.49
N ARG A 375 -16.07 -1.85 25.36
CA ARG A 375 -17.09 -1.47 24.36
C ARG A 375 -17.49 -0.01 24.50
N ARG A 376 -17.83 0.46 25.71
CA ARG A 376 -18.19 1.86 25.96
C ARG A 376 -17.06 2.84 25.66
N ALA A 377 -15.84 2.52 26.07
CA ALA A 377 -14.68 3.36 25.80
C ALA A 377 -14.41 3.49 24.29
N PHE A 378 -14.70 2.44 23.51
CA PHE A 378 -14.65 2.50 22.05
C PHE A 378 -15.86 3.20 21.42
N GLU A 379 -17.07 3.04 21.96
CA GLU A 379 -18.26 3.76 21.50
C GLU A 379 -18.09 5.28 21.70
N GLU A 380 -17.48 5.71 22.82
CA GLU A 380 -17.09 7.11 23.06
C GLU A 380 -16.10 7.63 22.02
N GLU A 381 -15.08 6.82 21.65
CA GLU A 381 -14.12 7.17 20.60
C GLU A 381 -14.79 7.30 19.22
N LYS A 382 -15.67 6.33 18.90
CA LYS A 382 -16.45 6.34 17.66
C LYS A 382 -17.33 7.57 17.57
N ALA A 383 -18.06 7.90 18.64
CA ALA A 383 -18.95 9.06 18.71
C ALA A 383 -18.19 10.38 18.58
N THR A 384 -17.06 10.51 19.29
CA THR A 384 -16.20 11.71 19.21
C THR A 384 -15.72 11.93 17.78
N SER A 385 -15.34 10.86 17.09
CA SER A 385 -14.86 11.02 15.72
C SER A 385 -15.96 11.25 14.69
N VAL A 386 -17.16 10.71 14.87
CA VAL A 386 -18.27 11.04 13.95
C VAL A 386 -18.57 12.54 14.06
N ALA A 387 -18.63 13.08 15.27
CA ALA A 387 -18.82 14.51 15.48
C ALA A 387 -17.69 15.37 14.87
N GLU A 388 -16.43 14.93 14.97
CA GLU A 388 -15.30 15.62 14.31
C GLU A 388 -15.39 15.57 12.77
N MET A 389 -15.86 14.45 12.19
CA MET A 389 -16.05 14.34 10.75
C MET A 389 -17.19 15.25 10.25
N GLU A 390 -18.29 15.34 11.01
CA GLU A 390 -19.42 16.21 10.69
C GLU A 390 -18.99 17.69 10.68
N LEU A 391 -18.16 18.11 11.65
CA LEU A 391 -17.64 19.49 11.71
C LEU A 391 -16.71 19.85 10.53
N VAL A 392 -15.97 18.88 9.98
CA VAL A 392 -15.08 19.10 8.81
C VAL A 392 -15.87 19.15 7.50
N ILE A 393 -17.09 18.61 7.46
CA ILE A 393 -17.97 18.68 6.29
C ILE A 393 -18.72 20.04 6.24
N GLU A 394 -18.88 20.71 7.37
CA GLU A 394 -19.55 22.02 7.47
C GLU A 394 -18.64 23.24 7.19
N GLU A 395 -17.31 23.05 7.16
CA GLU A 395 -16.31 24.07 6.77
C GLU A 395 -15.89 23.93 5.30
#